data_AF-A0A9W6N1S6-F1
#
_entry.id   AF-A0A9W6N1S6-F1
#
_cell.length_a   1.000
_cell.length_b   1.000
_cell.length_c   1.000
_cell.angle_alpha   90.00
_cell.angle_beta   90.00
_cell.angle_gamma   90.00
#
_symmetry.space_group_name_H-M   'P 1'
#
loop_
_entity.id
_entity.type
_entity.pdbx_description
1 polymer ?
#
loop_
_entity_poly.entity_id
_entity_poly.type
_entity_poly.pdbx_seq_one_letter_code
_entity_poly.pdbx_strand_id
1 'polypeptide(L)'
;MAEATRYIATPAGFLVVLREGDDVFARLDELVGHEAIPAAVICGFGFVRKATFGFFDFQTKQYRPKTITDLDLTNLTGSLA
;
A
#
# COMPACT_ATOMS: atom_id res chain seq x y z
N MET A 1 -14.81 -0.61 -20.48
CA MET A 1 -15.01 0.62 -19.67
C MET A 1 -13.65 0.96 -19.09
N ALA A 2 -13.18 2.21 -19.22
CA ALA A 2 -11.93 2.61 -18.59
C ALA A 2 -12.06 2.44 -17.06
N GLU A 3 -11.06 1.84 -16.43
CA GLU A 3 -11.09 1.62 -15.00
C GLU A 3 -11.05 2.97 -14.28
N ALA A 4 -11.98 3.20 -13.35
CA ALA A 4 -12.02 4.44 -12.59
C ALA A 4 -10.79 4.55 -11.68
N THR A 5 -10.12 5.71 -11.70
CA THR A 5 -8.99 6.01 -10.84
C THR A 5 -9.34 5.77 -9.37
N ARG A 6 -8.42 5.16 -8.61
CA ARG A 6 -8.62 4.79 -7.19
C ARG A 6 -8.28 5.91 -6.21
N TYR A 7 -8.10 7.13 -6.70
CA TYR A 7 -7.69 8.26 -5.88
C TYR A 7 -8.26 9.58 -6.39
N ILE A 8 -8.22 10.58 -5.51
CA ILE A 8 -8.46 11.98 -5.84
C ILE A 8 -7.32 12.84 -5.31
N ALA A 9 -7.05 13.95 -6.00
CA ALA A 9 -6.15 14.98 -5.51
C ALA A 9 -6.78 15.72 -4.31
N THR A 10 -5.92 16.15 -3.40
CA THR A 10 -6.23 16.98 -2.24
C THR A 10 -5.20 18.13 -2.18
N PRO A 11 -5.41 19.18 -1.36
CA PRO A 11 -4.44 20.27 -1.25
C PRO A 11 -3.03 19.85 -0.80
N ALA A 12 -2.90 18.69 -0.14
CA ALA A 12 -1.64 18.22 0.45
C ALA A 12 -1.17 16.86 -0.08
N GLY A 13 -1.77 16.33 -1.14
CA GLY A 13 -1.45 15.01 -1.68
C GLY A 13 -2.68 14.32 -2.25
N PHE A 14 -2.86 13.03 -1.97
CA PHE A 14 -3.94 12.23 -2.54
C PHE A 14 -4.73 11.48 -1.47
N LEU A 15 -6.03 11.34 -1.68
CA LEU A 15 -6.86 10.39 -0.95
C LEU A 15 -7.08 9.17 -1.85
N VAL A 16 -6.64 8.01 -1.37
CA VAL A 16 -6.73 6.74 -2.09
C VAL A 16 -7.80 5.85 -1.46
N VAL A 17 -8.70 5.31 -2.26
CA VAL A 17 -9.72 4.34 -1.84
C VAL A 17 -9.61 3.10 -2.72
N LEU A 18 -8.97 2.08 -2.18
CA LEU A 18 -8.81 0.78 -2.81
C LEU A 18 -10.06 -0.07 -2.63
N ARG A 19 -10.25 -1.03 -3.54
CA ARG A 19 -11.39 -1.95 -3.55
C ARG A 19 -10.93 -3.38 -3.27
N GLU A 20 -11.89 -4.26 -3.00
CA GLU A 20 -11.61 -5.69 -2.92
C GLU A 20 -10.93 -6.17 -4.20
N GLY A 21 -9.85 -6.94 -4.03
CA GLY A 21 -9.04 -7.46 -5.13
C GLY A 21 -7.92 -6.53 -5.59
N ASP A 22 -7.88 -5.26 -5.16
CA ASP A 22 -6.75 -4.39 -5.44
C ASP A 22 -5.52 -4.82 -4.64
N ASP A 23 -4.37 -4.94 -5.32
CA ASP A 23 -3.07 -5.04 -4.66
C ASP A 23 -2.64 -3.64 -4.19
N VAL A 24 -2.46 -3.51 -2.87
CA VAL A 24 -2.18 -2.21 -2.24
C VAL A 24 -0.90 -1.57 -2.78
N PHE A 25 0.17 -2.35 -2.94
CA PHE A 25 1.45 -1.80 -3.38
C PHE A 25 1.43 -1.49 -4.87
N ALA A 26 0.86 -2.37 -5.70
CA ALA A 26 0.75 -2.10 -7.14
C ALA A 26 -0.05 -0.82 -7.43
N ARG A 27 -1.15 -0.56 -6.70
CA ARG A 27 -1.93 0.67 -6.85
C ARG A 27 -1.22 1.92 -6.35
N LEU A 28 -0.39 1.80 -5.32
CA LEU A 28 0.46 2.90 -4.87
C LEU A 28 1.56 3.20 -5.89
N ASP A 29 2.18 2.18 -6.47
CA ASP A 29 3.19 2.33 -7.54
C ASP A 29 2.59 2.99 -8.80
N GLU A 30 1.38 2.58 -9.20
CA GLU A 30 0.64 3.21 -10.30
C GLU A 30 0.40 4.70 -10.03
N LEU A 31 -0.01 5.07 -8.81
CA LEU A 31 -0.21 6.46 -8.40
C LEU A 31 1.11 7.24 -8.45
N VAL A 32 2.19 6.70 -7.87
CA VAL A 32 3.51 7.36 -7.85
C VAL A 32 4.01 7.61 -9.27
N GLY A 33 3.89 6.61 -10.15
CA GLY A 33 4.30 6.74 -11.55
C GLY A 33 3.44 7.72 -12.35
N HIS A 34 2.11 7.69 -12.18
CA HIS A 34 1.19 8.55 -12.92
C HIS A 34 1.33 10.03 -12.53
N GLU A 35 1.45 10.31 -11.23
CA GLU A 35 1.51 11.66 -10.68
C GLU A 35 2.94 12.17 -10.49
N ALA A 36 3.94 11.36 -10.85
CA ALA A 36 5.36 11.65 -10.69
C ALA A 36 5.70 12.13 -9.26
N ILE A 37 5.20 11.42 -8.24
CA ILE A 37 5.37 11.78 -6.83
C ILE A 37 6.84 11.57 -6.44
N PRO A 38 7.58 12.63 -6.06
CA PRO A 38 9.01 12.50 -5.76
C PRO A 38 9.28 11.84 -4.40
N ALA A 39 8.40 12.09 -3.41
CA ALA A 39 8.40 11.46 -2.10
C ALA A 39 7.06 11.72 -1.39
N ALA A 40 6.62 10.81 -0.54
CA ALA A 40 5.42 11.01 0.29
C ALA A 40 5.45 10.18 1.57
N VAL A 41 4.58 10.51 2.53
CA VAL A 41 4.22 9.66 3.67
C VAL A 41 2.83 9.10 3.41
N ILE A 42 2.64 7.83 3.72
CA ILE A 42 1.33 7.17 3.66
C ILE A 42 0.86 6.80 5.07
N CYS A 43 -0.42 7.01 5.30
CA CYS A 43 -1.16 6.42 6.40
C CYS A 43 -2.48 5.85 5.88
N GLY A 44 -2.96 4.78 6.49
CA GLY A 44 -4.20 4.14 6.04
C GLY A 44 -4.65 3.01 6.95
N PHE A 45 -5.83 2.49 6.66
CA PHE A 45 -6.45 1.37 7.35
C PHE A 45 -7.43 0.68 6.40
N GLY A 46 -7.90 -0.50 6.77
CA GLY A 46 -8.93 -1.21 6.00
C GLY A 46 -8.95 -2.69 6.31
N PHE A 47 -9.45 -3.46 5.36
CA PHE A 47 -9.56 -4.91 5.47
C PHE A 47 -8.79 -5.57 4.33
N VAL A 48 -7.95 -6.54 4.67
CA VAL A 48 -7.12 -7.25 3.70
C VAL A 48 -7.41 -8.74 3.76
N ARG A 49 -7.67 -9.34 2.59
CA ARG A 49 -7.85 -10.80 2.47
C ARG A 49 -6.55 -11.56 2.72
N LYS A 50 -5.42 -10.96 2.39
CA LYS A 50 -4.09 -11.55 2.55
C LYS A 50 -3.05 -10.45 2.78
N ALA A 51 -2.31 -10.54 3.88
CA ALA A 51 -1.14 -9.72 4.14
C ALA A 51 0.05 -10.61 4.49
N THR A 52 1.21 -10.35 3.86
CA THR A 52 2.46 -11.03 4.19
C THR A 52 3.39 -10.04 4.87
N PHE A 53 3.67 -10.30 6.14
CA PHE A 53 4.63 -9.53 6.94
C PHE A 53 6.01 -10.17 6.87
N GLY A 54 7.07 -9.36 6.87
CA GLY A 54 8.45 -9.85 6.88
C GLY A 54 9.19 -9.36 8.11
N PHE A 55 9.82 -10.27 8.85
CA PHE A 55 10.82 -9.91 9.86
C PHE A 55 12.22 -10.11 9.28
N PHE A 56 13.01 -9.04 9.16
CA PHE A 56 14.34 -9.13 8.56
C PHE A 56 15.33 -9.85 9.49
N ASP A 57 15.99 -10.88 8.97
CA ASP A 57 17.05 -11.61 9.64
C ASP A 57 18.42 -11.09 9.15
N PHE A 58 19.18 -10.50 10.06
CA PHE A 58 20.47 -9.88 9.74
C PHE A 58 21.60 -10.88 9.44
N GLN A 59 21.49 -12.12 9.91
CA GLN A 59 22.50 -13.15 9.66
C GLN A 59 22.37 -13.69 8.24
N THR A 60 21.14 -14.00 7.84
CA THR A 60 20.83 -14.55 6.51
C THR A 60 20.60 -13.47 5.45
N LYS A 61 20.38 -12.22 5.89
CA LYS A 61 19.99 -11.07 5.04
C LYS A 61 18.70 -11.32 4.27
N GLN A 62 17.76 -12.02 4.88
CA GLN A 62 16.49 -12.39 4.28
C GLN A 62 15.34 -12.04 5.22
N TYR A 63 14.17 -11.72 4.65
CA TYR A 63 12.96 -11.60 5.44
C TYR A 63 12.40 -12.99 5.76
N ARG A 64 11.98 -13.19 7.00
CA ARG A 64 11.19 -14.34 7.45
C ARG A 64 9.70 -14.00 7.24
N PRO A 65 9.03 -14.56 6.21
CA PRO A 65 7.68 -14.17 5.88
C PRO A 65 6.66 -14.86 6.80
N LYS A 66 5.59 -14.14 7.12
CA LYS A 66 4.38 -14.70 7.72
C LYS A 66 3.15 -14.12 7.04
N THR A 67 2.35 -14.98 6.45
CA THR A 67 1.08 -14.59 5.84
C THR A 67 -0.05 -14.73 6.86
N ILE A 68 -0.88 -13.70 6.94
CA ILE A 68 -2.13 -13.67 7.69
C ILE A 68 -3.25 -13.42 6.67
N THR A 69 -4.35 -14.15 6.82
CA THR A 69 -5.53 -13.96 5.97
C THR A 69 -6.62 -13.30 6.78
N ASP A 70 -7.52 -12.62 6.08
CA ASP A 70 -8.77 -12.11 6.64
C ASP A 70 -8.56 -11.19 7.86
N LEU A 71 -7.74 -10.15 7.66
CA LEU A 71 -7.23 -9.27 8.71
C LEU A 71 -7.80 -7.86 8.57
N ASP A 72 -8.29 -7.31 9.69
CA ASP A 72 -8.46 -5.87 9.84
C ASP A 72 -7.09 -5.20 9.98
N LEU A 73 -6.70 -4.45 8.95
CA LEU A 73 -5.50 -3.62 8.94
C LEU A 73 -5.82 -2.31 9.66
N THR A 74 -5.60 -2.29 10.98
CA THR A 74 -5.91 -1.14 11.83
C THR A 74 -5.03 0.08 11.56
N ASN A 75 -3.81 -0.14 11.06
CA ASN A 75 -2.91 0.92 10.61
C ASN A 75 -1.92 0.38 9.58
N LEU A 76 -1.71 1.16 8.52
CA LEU A 76 -0.60 1.09 7.58
C LEU A 76 0.11 2.43 7.67
N THR A 77 1.41 2.44 7.92
CA THR A 77 2.23 3.65 7.91
C THR A 77 3.52 3.38 7.18
N GLY A 78 3.94 4.30 6.31
CA GLY A 78 5.16 4.16 5.54
C GLY A 78 5.50 5.41 4.74
N SER A 79 6.50 5.29 3.87
CA SER A 79 6.92 6.34 2.95
C SER A 79 7.01 5.81 1.53
N LEU A 80 6.77 6.68 0.56
CA LEU A 80 7.08 6.49 -0.86
C LEU A 80 8.35 7.30 -1.14
N ALA A 81 9.38 6.67 -1.69
CA ALA A 81 10.71 7.25 -1.86
C ALA A 81 11.44 6.61 -3.05
#